data_AF-A0ABD3UTN8-F1
#
_entry.id   AF-A0ABD3UTN8-F1
#
_cell.length_a   1.000
_cell.length_b   1.000
_cell.length_c   1.000
_cell.angle_alpha   90.00
_cell.angle_beta   90.00
_cell.angle_gamma   90.00
#
_symmetry.space_group_name_H-M   'P 1'
#
loop_
_entity.id
_entity.type
_entity.pdbx_description
1 polymer ?
#
loop_
_entity_poly.entity_id
_entity_poly.type
_entity_poly.pdbx_seq_one_letter_code
_entity_poly.pdbx_strand_id
1 'polypeptide(L)'
;MATAGFYPDKVEEEWKLLKSLIYACGCQVENLQWSDVNKRFQEGHTNILALVDIVLTLPASSADAKRGFSELKMTKSDWRCRLRSSVLNDKLTIHFLSEDIADYDPMPATYLWNSCGPRQRRPLYMDDYSESDGEDSDLGQTDGKSI
;
A
#
# COMPACT_ATOMS: atom_id res chain seq x y z
N MET A 1 -24.35 1.44 28.61
CA MET A 1 -23.20 1.67 27.72
C MET A 1 -22.17 0.62 28.06
N ALA A 2 -21.99 -0.38 27.18
CA ALA A 2 -21.01 -1.44 27.39
C ALA A 2 -19.62 -0.88 27.02
N THR A 3 -18.80 -0.57 28.03
CA THR A 3 -17.38 -0.32 27.82
C THR A 3 -16.74 -1.64 27.42
N ALA A 4 -16.06 -1.65 26.28
CA ALA A 4 -15.44 -2.83 25.70
C ALA A 4 -14.28 -3.34 26.58
N GLY A 5 -14.58 -4.03 27.68
CA GLY A 5 -13.59 -4.72 28.55
C GLY A 5 -12.49 -3.84 29.18
N PHE A 6 -12.47 -2.54 28.89
CA PHE A 6 -11.40 -1.62 29.27
C PHE A 6 -11.79 -0.92 30.57
N TYR A 7 -11.15 -1.35 31.65
CA TYR A 7 -11.31 -0.77 32.98
C TYR A 7 -10.05 0.05 33.29
N PRO A 8 -10.06 1.39 33.09
CA PRO A 8 -8.89 2.23 33.32
C PRO A 8 -8.38 2.13 34.77
N ASP A 9 -9.28 1.90 35.73
CA ASP A 9 -8.93 1.73 37.14
C ASP A 9 -8.03 0.52 37.39
N LYS A 10 -8.14 -0.54 36.56
CA LYS A 10 -7.30 -1.74 36.67
C LYS A 10 -5.88 -1.50 36.16
N VAL A 11 -5.69 -0.55 35.24
CA VAL A 11 -4.36 -0.25 34.66
C VAL A 11 -3.41 0.28 35.74
N GLU A 12 -3.91 1.09 36.67
CA GLU A 12 -3.09 1.61 37.77
C GLU A 12 -2.68 0.49 38.76
N GLU A 13 -3.60 -0.44 39.05
CA GLU A 13 -3.33 -1.61 39.89
C GLU A 13 -2.33 -2.56 39.22
N GLU A 14 -2.55 -2.90 37.95
CA GLU A 14 -1.64 -3.70 37.13
C GLU A 14 -0.24 -3.06 37.07
N TRP A 15 -0.16 -1.74 36.91
CA TRP A 15 1.12 -1.02 36.89
C TRP A 15 1.86 -1.07 38.23
N LYS A 16 1.15 -0.93 39.36
CA LYS A 16 1.73 -1.03 40.70
C LYS A 16 2.28 -2.43 40.96
N LEU A 17 1.54 -3.46 40.54
CA LEU A 17 1.96 -4.87 40.64
C LEU A 17 3.17 -5.16 39.74
N LEU A 18 3.14 -4.70 38.49
CA LEU A 18 4.27 -4.87 37.57
C LEU A 18 5.54 -4.20 38.11
N LYS A 19 5.42 -2.98 38.64
CA LYS A 19 6.54 -2.28 39.28
C LYS A 19 7.07 -3.06 40.46
N SER A 20 6.22 -3.50 41.38
CA SER A 20 6.68 -4.23 42.57
C SER A 20 7.39 -5.52 42.18
N LEU A 21 6.90 -6.25 41.17
CA LEU A 21 7.54 -7.45 40.63
C LEU A 21 8.91 -7.16 40.01
N ILE A 22 9.04 -6.11 39.21
CA ILE A 22 10.31 -5.72 38.57
C ILE A 22 11.35 -5.31 39.63
N TYR A 23 10.95 -4.48 40.60
CA TYR A 23 11.86 -4.05 41.68
C TYR A 23 12.19 -5.18 42.66
N ALA A 24 11.26 -6.11 42.92
CA ALA A 24 11.51 -7.28 43.76
C ALA A 24 12.42 -8.31 43.08
N CYS A 25 12.41 -8.38 41.74
CA CYS A 25 13.28 -9.28 40.97
C CYS A 25 14.75 -8.83 41.00
N GLY A 26 15.06 -7.61 41.49
CA GLY A 26 16.43 -7.11 41.65
C GLY A 26 17.15 -6.83 40.33
N CYS A 27 16.44 -6.90 39.19
CA CYS A 27 16.99 -6.61 37.88
C CYS A 27 17.22 -5.10 37.74
N GLN A 28 18.41 -4.68 37.33
CA GLN A 28 18.63 -3.29 36.91
C GLN A 28 17.71 -2.99 35.72
N VAL A 29 16.80 -2.04 35.90
CA VAL A 29 15.81 -1.63 34.89
C VAL A 29 16.47 -1.18 33.59
N GLU A 30 17.70 -0.68 33.68
CA GLU A 30 18.51 -0.18 32.55
C GLU A 30 18.91 -1.28 31.55
N ASN A 31 19.00 -2.55 31.99
CA ASN A 31 19.42 -3.67 31.15
C ASN A 31 18.23 -4.56 30.71
N LEU A 32 17.01 -4.20 31.10
CA LEU A 32 15.82 -4.99 30.78
C LEU A 32 15.33 -4.68 29.37
N GLN A 33 15.26 -5.70 28.52
CA GLN A 33 14.62 -5.60 27.22
C GLN A 33 13.10 -5.69 27.41
N TRP A 34 12.37 -4.77 26.78
CA TRP A 34 10.90 -4.73 26.85
C TRP A 34 10.24 -6.04 26.41
N SER A 35 10.81 -6.70 25.40
CA SER A 35 10.36 -8.01 24.90
C SER A 35 10.38 -9.11 25.98
N ASP A 36 11.35 -9.08 26.89
CA ASP A 36 11.46 -10.06 27.98
C ASP A 36 10.44 -9.78 29.09
N VAL A 37 10.16 -8.50 29.36
CA VAL A 37 9.13 -8.08 30.33
C VAL A 37 7.75 -8.45 29.81
N ASN A 38 7.47 -8.16 28.53
CA ASN A 38 6.18 -8.44 27.90
C ASN A 38 5.86 -9.95 27.92
N LYS A 39 6.85 -10.81 27.62
CA LYS A 39 6.68 -12.27 27.68
C LYS A 39 6.49 -12.81 29.10
N ARG A 40 7.18 -12.25 30.10
CA ARG A 40 7.15 -12.77 31.48
C ARG A 40 5.89 -12.40 32.24
N PHE A 41 5.28 -11.24 31.95
CA PHE A 41 4.15 -10.71 32.71
C PHE A 41 2.84 -10.64 31.90
N GLN A 42 2.80 -11.32 30.76
CA GLN A 42 1.66 -11.32 29.83
C GLN A 42 0.36 -11.82 30.50
N GLU A 43 0.47 -12.82 31.39
CA GLU A 43 -0.66 -13.35 32.15
C GLU A 43 -1.01 -12.39 33.30
N GLY A 44 -2.02 -11.55 33.09
CA GLY A 44 -2.64 -10.70 34.12
C GLY A 44 -2.37 -9.20 34.02
N HIS A 45 -1.51 -8.75 33.11
CA HIS A 45 -1.16 -7.33 32.94
C HIS A 45 -1.29 -6.85 31.48
N THR A 46 -2.22 -7.44 30.72
CA THR A 46 -2.34 -7.22 29.28
C THR A 46 -2.64 -5.76 28.91
N ASN A 47 -3.34 -5.02 29.76
CA ASN A 47 -3.74 -3.64 29.44
C ASN A 47 -2.54 -2.69 29.51
N ILE A 48 -1.75 -2.76 30.58
CA ILE A 48 -0.56 -1.92 30.73
C ILE A 48 0.55 -2.32 29.75
N LEU A 49 0.72 -3.63 29.49
CA LEU A 49 1.69 -4.10 28.50
C LEU A 49 1.33 -3.63 27.09
N ALA A 50 0.05 -3.72 26.70
CA ALA A 50 -0.42 -3.21 25.41
C ALA A 50 -0.23 -1.69 25.28
N LEU A 51 -0.47 -0.92 26.35
CA LEU A 51 -0.24 0.52 26.33
C LEU A 51 1.24 0.86 26.10
N VAL A 52 2.15 0.16 26.77
CA VAL A 52 3.58 0.40 26.59
C VAL A 52 4.05 -0.09 25.21
N ASP A 53 3.52 -1.19 24.68
CA ASP A 53 3.75 -1.61 23.28
C ASP A 53 3.31 -0.52 22.29
N ILE A 54 2.14 0.08 22.48
CA ILE A 54 1.67 1.19 21.65
C ILE A 54 2.64 2.38 21.77
N VAL A 55 3.01 2.76 22.99
CA VAL A 55 3.94 3.90 23.20
C VAL A 55 5.31 3.64 22.55
N LEU A 56 5.81 2.40 22.59
CA LEU A 56 7.09 2.04 21.99
C LEU A 56 7.04 1.88 20.47
N THR A 57 5.85 1.61 19.89
CA THR A 57 5.64 1.59 18.43
C THR A 57 5.41 2.97 17.85
N LEU A 58 5.11 3.98 18.68
CA LEU A 58 5.02 5.35 18.21
C LEU A 58 6.41 5.88 17.85
N PRO A 59 6.62 6.36 16.61
CA PRO A 59 7.89 6.96 16.24
C PRO A 59 8.16 8.18 17.10
N ALA A 60 9.33 8.23 17.74
CA ALA A 60 9.73 9.31 18.65
C ALA A 60 9.86 10.68 17.95
N SER A 61 9.87 10.70 16.61
CA SER A 61 10.05 11.91 15.81
C SER A 61 9.07 11.96 14.64
N SER A 62 8.52 13.15 14.42
CA SER A 62 7.75 13.49 13.21
C SER A 62 8.63 13.66 11.97
N ALA A 63 9.92 13.32 12.02
CA ALA A 63 10.84 13.46 10.89
C ALA A 63 10.39 12.63 9.67
N ASP A 64 9.92 11.40 9.88
CA ASP A 64 9.42 10.55 8.80
C ASP A 64 8.13 11.13 8.19
N ALA A 65 7.24 11.65 9.03
CA ALA A 65 6.08 12.41 8.57
C ALA A 65 6.48 13.66 7.77
N LYS A 66 7.50 14.42 8.22
CA LYS A 66 8.02 15.61 7.52
C LYS A 66 8.62 15.25 6.16
N ARG A 67 9.34 14.13 6.07
CA ARG A 67 9.85 13.61 4.79
C ARG A 67 8.68 13.29 3.85
N GLY A 68 7.65 12.63 4.37
CA GLY A 68 6.46 12.34 3.58
C GLY A 68 5.67 13.57 3.13
N PHE A 69 5.59 14.61 3.97
CA PHE A 69 5.03 15.90 3.58
C PHE A 69 5.85 16.63 2.51
N SER A 70 7.18 16.46 2.50
CA SER A 70 8.05 17.02 1.48
C SER A 70 7.81 16.37 0.12
N GLU A 71 7.72 15.04 0.08
CA GLU A 71 7.44 14.26 -1.14
C GLU A 71 6.01 14.51 -1.65
N LEU A 72 5.04 14.63 -0.73
CA LEU A 72 3.69 15.09 -1.03
C LEU A 72 3.69 16.47 -1.68
N LYS A 73 4.48 17.41 -1.12
CA LYS A 73 4.59 18.77 -1.65
C LYS A 73 5.14 18.74 -3.07
N MET A 74 6.21 17.97 -3.33
CA MET A 74 6.78 17.83 -4.68
C MET A 74 5.77 17.25 -5.69
N THR A 75 5.05 16.20 -5.31
CA THR A 75 4.05 15.56 -6.19
C THR A 75 2.85 16.47 -6.47
N LYS A 76 2.42 17.25 -5.48
CA LYS A 76 1.29 18.17 -5.62
C LYS A 76 1.66 19.46 -6.37
N SER A 77 2.89 19.96 -6.19
CA SER A 77 3.35 21.21 -6.80
C SER A 77 3.98 21.04 -8.18
N ASP A 78 4.11 19.81 -8.67
CA ASP A 78 4.52 19.58 -10.06
C ASP A 78 3.48 20.19 -11.00
N TRP A 79 3.95 21.08 -11.88
CA TRP A 79 3.10 21.86 -12.78
C TRP A 79 2.28 20.99 -13.73
N ARG A 80 2.73 19.75 -13.99
CA ARG A 80 2.03 18.77 -14.84
C ARG A 80 1.00 17.93 -14.08
N CYS A 81 0.97 18.00 -12.74
CA CYS A 81 0.12 17.16 -11.92
C CYS A 81 -1.18 17.86 -11.53
N ARG A 82 -2.29 17.54 -12.21
CA ARG A 82 -3.67 17.82 -11.73
C ARG A 82 -4.25 16.59 -11.02
N LEU A 83 -3.52 16.07 -10.05
CA LEU A 83 -3.93 14.88 -9.29
C LEU A 83 -5.07 15.24 -8.34
N ARG A 84 -6.11 14.39 -8.31
CA ARG A 84 -7.15 14.44 -7.26
C ARG A 84 -6.52 13.99 -5.93
N SER A 85 -7.07 14.46 -4.82
CA SER A 85 -6.60 14.12 -3.47
C SER A 85 -6.58 12.61 -3.20
N SER A 86 -7.55 11.86 -3.74
CA SER A 86 -7.60 10.40 -3.64
C SER A 86 -6.40 9.73 -4.30
N VAL A 87 -6.14 10.04 -5.59
CA VAL A 87 -5.04 9.46 -6.37
C VAL A 87 -3.67 9.84 -5.80
N LEU A 88 -3.56 11.04 -5.25
CA LEU A 88 -2.36 11.49 -4.56
C LEU A 88 -2.11 10.69 -3.27
N ASN A 89 -3.15 10.41 -2.49
CA ASN A 89 -3.04 9.59 -1.29
C ASN A 89 -2.66 8.13 -1.64
N ASP A 90 -3.28 7.56 -2.68
CA ASP A 90 -2.96 6.22 -3.16
C ASP A 90 -1.49 6.13 -3.59
N LYS A 91 -0.99 7.14 -4.32
CA LYS A 91 0.41 7.20 -4.75
C LYS A 91 1.37 7.29 -3.57
N LEU A 92 1.06 8.12 -2.56
CA LEU A 92 1.88 8.21 -1.35
C LEU A 92 1.86 6.90 -0.55
N THR A 93 0.70 6.27 -0.46
CA THR A 93 0.53 4.98 0.22
C THR A 93 1.42 3.92 -0.43
N ILE A 94 1.42 3.85 -1.76
CA ILE A 94 2.33 2.98 -2.51
C ILE A 94 3.78 3.37 -2.20
N HIS A 95 4.14 4.64 -2.32
CA HIS A 95 5.52 5.10 -2.11
C HIS A 95 6.11 4.79 -0.72
N PHE A 96 5.31 4.86 0.35
CA PHE A 96 5.79 4.61 1.71
C PHE A 96 5.69 3.16 2.16
N LEU A 97 4.73 2.40 1.63
CA LEU A 97 4.47 1.03 2.08
C LEU A 97 5.03 -0.02 1.12
N SER A 98 5.34 0.35 -0.13
CA SER A 98 6.00 -0.56 -1.06
C SER A 98 7.48 -0.68 -0.75
N GLU A 99 8.04 -1.81 -1.14
CA GLU A 99 9.48 -2.01 -1.23
C GLU A 99 10.09 -1.02 -2.25
N ASP A 100 11.40 -0.81 -2.16
CA ASP A 100 12.13 -0.01 -3.13
C ASP A 100 12.00 -0.67 -4.52
N ILE A 101 12.05 0.14 -5.58
CA ILE A 101 11.87 -0.29 -6.97
C ILE A 101 12.85 -1.41 -7.34
N ALA A 102 14.04 -1.43 -6.74
CA ALA A 102 15.06 -2.44 -6.98
C ALA A 102 14.67 -3.85 -6.48
N ASP A 103 13.95 -3.91 -5.37
CA ASP A 103 13.58 -5.17 -4.70
C ASP A 103 12.12 -5.58 -4.98
N TYR A 104 11.34 -4.68 -5.56
CA TYR A 104 9.94 -4.91 -5.88
C TYR A 104 9.77 -6.06 -6.88
N ASP A 105 9.06 -7.12 -6.47
CA ASP A 105 8.65 -8.21 -7.35
C ASP A 105 7.33 -7.88 -8.09
N PRO A 106 7.35 -7.64 -9.42
CA PRO A 106 6.14 -7.36 -10.19
C PRO A 106 5.36 -8.63 -10.56
N MET A 107 5.89 -9.83 -10.30
CA MET A 107 5.30 -11.09 -10.74
C MET A 107 3.90 -11.33 -10.17
N PRO A 108 3.61 -11.11 -8.87
CA PRO A 108 2.27 -11.27 -8.32
C PRO A 108 1.23 -10.39 -9.03
N ALA A 109 1.57 -9.13 -9.29
CA ALA A 109 0.71 -8.20 -10.01
C ALA A 109 0.50 -8.63 -11.46
N THR A 110 1.55 -9.15 -12.11
CA THR A 110 1.49 -9.65 -13.49
C THR A 110 0.62 -10.91 -13.60
N TYR A 111 0.73 -11.83 -12.64
CA TYR A 111 -0.11 -13.03 -12.58
C TYR A 111 -1.56 -12.66 -12.33
N LEU A 112 -1.84 -11.72 -11.42
CA LEU A 112 -3.19 -11.20 -11.18
C LEU A 112 -3.78 -10.53 -12.43
N TRP A 113 -2.99 -9.69 -13.10
CA TRP A 113 -3.38 -9.04 -14.36
C TRP A 113 -3.68 -10.06 -15.47
N ASN A 114 -2.89 -11.13 -15.55
CA ASN A 114 -3.07 -12.19 -16.55
C ASN A 114 -4.23 -13.15 -16.23
N SER A 115 -4.62 -13.29 -14.97
CA SER A 115 -5.68 -14.21 -14.52
C SER A 115 -7.06 -13.55 -14.44
N CYS A 116 -7.14 -12.21 -14.40
CA CYS A 116 -8.39 -11.46 -14.54
C CYS A 116 -8.94 -11.50 -15.99
N GLY A 117 -9.57 -12.62 -16.36
CA GLY A 117 -10.58 -12.74 -17.44
C GLY A 117 -10.12 -12.54 -18.89
N PRO A 118 -10.93 -13.01 -19.88
CA PRO A 118 -10.55 -12.96 -21.28
C PRO A 118 -10.40 -11.50 -21.70
N ARG A 119 -9.16 -11.10 -21.99
CA ARG A 119 -8.85 -9.84 -22.66
C ARG A 119 -9.67 -9.80 -23.93
N GLN A 120 -10.67 -8.92 -23.97
CA GLN A 120 -11.22 -8.42 -25.23
C GLN A 120 -10.07 -7.65 -25.90
N ARG A 121 -9.12 -8.38 -26.48
CA ARG A 121 -7.99 -7.82 -27.22
C ARG A 121 -8.58 -7.22 -28.48
N ARG A 122 -8.93 -5.94 -28.38
CA ARG A 122 -9.50 -5.09 -29.45
C ARG A 122 -10.89 -5.56 -29.92
N PRO A 123 -11.94 -4.74 -29.77
CA PRO A 123 -13.08 -4.85 -30.68
C PRO A 123 -12.55 -4.53 -32.08
N LEU A 124 -12.60 -5.51 -33.00
CA LEU A 124 -12.54 -5.35 -34.46
C LEU A 124 -11.29 -4.63 -35.01
N TYR A 125 -10.24 -5.37 -35.38
CA TYR A 125 -9.15 -4.82 -36.22
C TYR A 125 -8.98 -5.52 -37.57
N MET A 126 -9.69 -6.61 -37.86
CA MET A 126 -9.58 -7.31 -39.15
C MET A 126 -10.88 -8.07 -39.44
N ASP A 127 -11.96 -7.38 -39.82
CA ASP A 127 -13.16 -8.02 -40.40
C ASP A 127 -13.55 -7.45 -41.79
N ASP A 128 -12.81 -6.49 -42.34
CA ASP A 128 -13.14 -5.86 -43.63
C ASP A 128 -12.26 -6.33 -44.80
N TYR A 129 -11.82 -7.59 -44.78
CA TYR A 129 -11.27 -8.26 -45.97
C TYR A 129 -12.07 -9.52 -46.26
N SER A 130 -13.37 -9.38 -46.49
CA SER A 130 -14.11 -10.36 -47.28
C SER A 130 -13.86 -10.07 -48.76
N GLU A 131 -13.15 -10.98 -49.43
CA GLU A 131 -13.18 -11.17 -50.87
C GLU A 131 -14.55 -10.78 -51.46
N SER A 132 -14.57 -9.75 -52.32
CA SER A 132 -15.60 -9.62 -53.35
C SER A 132 -14.92 -9.96 -54.66
N ASP A 133 -14.99 -11.24 -55.00
CA ASP A 133 -14.76 -11.73 -56.34
C ASP A 133 -15.64 -10.98 -57.36
N GLY A 134 -15.04 -10.71 -58.52
CA GLY A 134 -15.70 -10.96 -59.79
C GLY A 134 -16.58 -9.86 -60.39
N GLU A 135 -16.24 -9.54 -61.64
CA GLU A 135 -17.07 -8.91 -62.67
C GLU A 135 -17.12 -7.38 -62.68
N ASP A 136 -16.12 -6.77 -63.32
CA ASP A 136 -16.36 -5.54 -64.08
C ASP A 136 -16.04 -5.81 -65.55
N SER A 137 -17.11 -6.01 -66.31
CA SER A 137 -17.13 -6.13 -67.76
C SER A 137 -16.75 -4.80 -68.42
N ASP A 138 -15.76 -4.88 -69.30
CA ASP A 138 -15.62 -4.17 -70.59
C ASP A 138 -16.40 -2.84 -70.77
N LEU A 139 -15.66 -1.74 -70.96
CA LEU A 139 -15.77 -0.85 -72.12
C LEU A 139 -14.76 0.30 -72.00
N GLY A 140 -13.76 0.34 -72.88
CA GLY A 140 -12.79 1.43 -72.89
C GLY A 140 -11.71 1.36 -73.96
N GLN A 141 -12.08 0.97 -75.19
CA GLN A 141 -11.22 1.16 -76.36
C GLN A 141 -11.12 2.66 -76.66
N THR A 142 -9.94 3.25 -76.50
CA THR A 142 -9.56 4.45 -77.26
C THR A 142 -8.19 4.23 -77.90
N ASP A 143 -8.25 3.97 -79.19
CA ASP A 143 -7.12 3.91 -80.08
C ASP A 143 -6.37 5.25 -80.08
N GLY A 144 -5.04 5.16 -80.03
CA GLY A 144 -4.19 6.29 -80.39
C GLY A 144 -4.28 6.56 -81.89
N LYS A 145 -4.44 7.83 -82.27
CA LYS A 145 -3.91 8.31 -83.54
C LYS A 145 -3.52 9.78 -83.52
N SER A 146 -2.27 9.96 -83.92
CA SER A 146 -1.55 11.17 -84.29
C SER A 146 -2.28 12.02 -85.33
N ILE A 147 -2.28 13.35 -85.14
CA ILE A 147 -1.70 14.44 -85.96
C ILE A 147 -2.29 15.76 -85.44
#